data_AF-A0A1C5ITL6-F1
#
_entry.id   AF-A0A1C5ITL6-F1
#
_cell.length_a   1.000
_cell.length_b   1.000
_cell.length_c   1.000
_cell.angle_alpha   90.00
_cell.angle_beta   90.00
_cell.angle_gamma   90.00
#
_symmetry.space_group_name_H-M   'P 1'
#
loop_
_entity.id
_entity.type
_entity.pdbx_description
1 polymer ?
#
loop_
_entity_poly.entity_id
_entity_poly.type
_entity_poly.pdbx_seq_one_letter_code
_entity_poly.pdbx_strand_id
1 'polypeptide(L)'
;MTTPDGNASGRFAEFGPPRRVEGGLRARSTRGAIGQSWWSRRFLEVLESFALGTRLTRGRAYARRGQVLRLDIAPGLVTAAVQGSRPDPYPVRIELAAYPVELWARIEAELAGQAFFSARLLAGDLPTELEELFAGAGAPLFPSTVDELTQRCGCPDFAVPCKHLAATFYLLAEAFDADPFQLLHWRGRSRAELLDRLRMLRAAAGETGTPETVTGGAHVATARSGPDPAGPATSRPSTPTAGPAPTGRSTAAGAARVLGALPAASPADPVDRFWVAPVPVPDRPPTLATAPDLLLRQLGPPGPAIGGPGLVERLRRAYRDLGRPRSDLPTTGSAEATPTDRSGSARSQPAPSESPHQTGVRQQHHGADRAGQSPGQHGHRRQ
;
A
#
# COMPACT_ATOMS: atom_id res chain seq x y z
N MET A 1 -13.41 32.87 56.48
CA MET A 1 -13.06 31.71 55.61
C MET A 1 -12.30 32.26 54.41
N THR A 2 -11.03 31.90 54.24
CA THR A 2 -10.23 32.28 53.07
C THR A 2 -10.31 31.19 52.02
N THR A 3 -10.72 31.54 50.80
CA THR A 3 -10.66 30.66 49.63
C THR A 3 -9.20 30.49 49.18
N PRO A 4 -8.73 29.27 48.90
CA PRO A 4 -7.39 29.06 48.36
C PRO A 4 -7.37 29.27 46.84
N ASP A 5 -6.63 30.28 46.36
CA ASP A 5 -6.38 30.46 44.93
C ASP A 5 -5.51 29.31 44.39
N GLY A 6 -6.16 28.38 43.68
CA GLY A 6 -5.54 27.17 43.15
C GLY A 6 -4.58 27.44 42.00
N ASN A 7 -3.32 27.77 42.31
CA ASN A 7 -2.28 28.09 41.34
C ASN A 7 -2.00 26.92 40.35
N ALA A 8 -2.63 26.98 39.18
CA ALA A 8 -2.46 25.99 38.11
C ALA A 8 -1.08 26.01 37.42
N SER A 9 -0.26 27.04 37.61
CA SER A 9 1.02 27.20 36.89
C SER A 9 2.13 26.26 37.38
N GLY A 10 2.08 25.81 38.65
CA GLY A 10 3.16 25.02 39.24
C GLY A 10 3.33 23.61 38.64
N ARG A 11 2.24 22.96 38.22
CA ARG A 11 2.23 21.51 37.93
C ARG A 11 2.94 21.08 36.64
N PHE A 12 3.38 22.03 35.81
CA PHE A 12 4.08 21.76 34.55
C PHE A 12 5.48 22.36 34.45
N ALA A 13 5.92 23.16 35.44
CA ALA A 13 7.22 23.83 35.44
C ALA A 13 8.41 22.84 35.47
N GLU A 14 8.23 21.66 36.05
CA GLU A 14 9.25 20.59 36.10
C GLU A 14 9.50 19.91 34.75
N PHE A 15 8.63 20.11 33.75
CA PHE A 15 8.71 19.39 32.47
C PHE A 15 9.44 20.21 31.39
N GLY A 16 10.76 20.14 31.45
CA GLY A 16 11.66 20.66 30.40
C GLY A 16 11.49 20.00 29.02
N PRO A 17 12.41 20.24 28.07
CA PRO A 17 12.35 19.62 26.74
C PRO A 17 12.41 18.08 26.83
N PRO A 18 11.87 17.35 25.83
CA PRO A 18 12.02 15.90 25.79
C PRO A 18 13.49 15.50 25.72
N ARG A 19 13.87 14.48 26.50
CA ARG A 19 15.22 13.91 26.47
C ARG A 19 15.52 13.37 25.07
N ARG A 20 16.76 13.52 24.61
CA ARG A 20 17.22 12.86 23.38
C ARG A 20 17.44 11.38 23.67
N VAL A 21 17.19 10.55 22.66
CA VAL A 21 17.37 9.09 22.70
C VAL A 21 18.07 8.62 21.44
N GLU A 22 18.89 7.60 21.61
CA GLU A 22 19.57 6.87 20.54
C GLU A 22 18.83 5.54 20.32
N GLY A 23 18.94 4.96 19.12
CA GLY A 23 18.23 3.72 18.75
C GLY A 23 16.71 3.79 18.59
N GLY A 24 16.02 4.80 19.16
CA GLY A 24 14.56 4.91 19.11
C GLY A 24 13.96 5.04 17.71
N LEU A 25 12.80 4.39 17.52
CA LEU A 25 12.06 4.21 16.28
C LEU A 25 11.68 5.54 15.62
N ARG A 26 12.09 5.71 14.35
CA ARG A 26 11.87 6.92 13.55
C ARG A 26 10.89 6.66 12.42
N ALA A 27 9.99 7.62 12.19
CA ALA A 27 9.22 7.67 10.95
C ALA A 27 10.19 7.79 9.76
N ARG A 28 9.98 6.99 8.71
CA ARG A 28 10.84 6.95 7.49
C ARG A 28 10.71 8.27 6.73
N SER A 29 9.52 8.86 6.74
CA SER A 29 9.26 10.19 6.19
C SER A 29 9.89 11.30 7.02
N THR A 30 10.96 11.92 6.53
CA THR A 30 11.60 13.09 7.16
C THR A 30 10.82 14.40 6.94
N ARG A 31 10.13 14.53 5.80
CA ARG A 31 9.25 15.66 5.41
C ARG A 31 8.06 15.14 4.59
N GLY A 32 6.95 15.88 4.57
CA GLY A 32 5.72 15.48 3.89
C GLY A 32 4.75 14.69 4.77
N ALA A 33 3.92 13.85 4.15
CA ALA A 33 3.00 12.92 4.82
C ALA A 33 3.73 11.74 5.50
N ILE A 34 3.03 11.03 6.38
CA ILE A 34 3.41 9.71 6.92
C ILE A 34 2.32 8.74 6.44
N GLY A 35 2.66 7.48 6.19
CA GLY A 35 1.80 6.55 5.43
C GLY A 35 1.97 6.75 3.92
N GLN A 36 2.41 5.73 3.21
CA GLN A 36 2.58 5.72 1.74
C GLN A 36 1.52 4.85 1.05
N SER A 37 1.28 3.65 1.60
CA SER A 37 0.20 2.76 1.18
C SER A 37 -1.17 3.43 1.28
N TRP A 38 -2.18 2.88 0.61
CA TRP A 38 -3.55 3.36 0.80
C TRP A 38 -4.05 3.04 2.21
N TRP A 39 -3.74 1.86 2.77
CA TRP A 39 -4.25 1.43 4.08
C TRP A 39 -3.68 2.27 5.24
N SER A 40 -2.41 2.66 5.17
CA SER A 40 -1.81 3.52 6.20
C SER A 40 -2.24 4.98 6.07
N ARG A 41 -2.53 5.45 4.85
CA ARG A 41 -3.18 6.76 4.64
C ARG A 41 -4.61 6.74 5.17
N ARG A 42 -5.41 5.73 4.80
CA ARG A 42 -6.79 5.51 5.27
C ARG A 42 -6.88 5.45 6.80
N PHE A 43 -5.97 4.74 7.46
CA PHE A 43 -5.88 4.71 8.92
C PHE A 43 -5.59 6.09 9.53
N LEU A 44 -4.67 6.86 8.94
CA LEU A 44 -4.34 8.21 9.41
C LEU A 44 -5.43 9.23 9.07
N GLU A 45 -6.16 9.07 7.97
CA GLU A 45 -7.32 9.88 7.58
C GLU A 45 -8.49 9.66 8.56
N VAL A 46 -8.77 8.41 8.91
CA VAL A 46 -9.74 8.03 9.96
C VAL A 46 -9.38 8.72 11.28
N LEU A 47 -8.13 8.62 11.73
CA LEU A 47 -7.67 9.29 12.94
C LEU A 47 -7.73 10.83 12.81
N GLU A 48 -7.26 11.41 11.70
CA GLU A 48 -7.28 12.86 11.46
C GLU A 48 -8.71 13.42 11.38
N SER A 49 -9.70 12.61 10.97
CA SER A 49 -11.14 12.94 10.98
C SER A 49 -11.72 13.14 12.38
N PHE A 50 -11.16 12.49 13.41
CA PHE A 50 -11.61 12.60 14.81
C PHE A 50 -11.19 13.94 15.47
N ALA A 51 -11.02 15.01 14.69
CA ALA A 51 -10.67 16.37 15.11
C ALA A 51 -9.38 16.51 15.96
N LEU A 52 -8.43 15.59 15.81
CA LEU A 52 -7.22 15.49 16.65
C LEU A 52 -6.25 16.69 16.52
N GLY A 53 -6.41 17.50 15.47
CA GLY A 53 -5.89 18.86 15.37
C GLY A 53 -4.38 19.04 15.65
N THR A 54 -4.02 20.12 16.34
CA THR A 54 -2.61 20.51 16.57
C THR A 54 -1.81 19.53 17.46
N ARG A 55 -2.48 18.58 18.12
CA ARG A 55 -1.82 17.51 18.91
C ARG A 55 -1.08 16.55 17.99
N LEU A 56 -1.65 16.21 16.85
CA LEU A 56 -1.03 15.37 15.84
C LEU A 56 0.26 15.98 15.27
N THR A 57 0.28 17.28 14.95
CA THR A 57 1.50 17.96 14.48
C THR A 57 2.67 17.79 15.44
N ARG A 58 2.40 17.81 16.76
CA ARG A 58 3.42 17.56 17.78
C ARG A 58 3.82 16.07 17.86
N GLY A 59 2.88 15.15 17.73
CA GLY A 59 3.15 13.70 17.66
C GLY A 59 3.99 13.32 16.44
N ARG A 60 3.66 13.85 15.26
CA ARG A 60 4.40 13.71 13.99
C ARG A 60 5.88 14.13 14.17
N ALA A 61 6.13 15.18 14.96
CA ALA A 61 7.47 15.64 15.31
C ALA A 61 8.18 14.76 16.38
N TYR A 62 7.47 14.03 17.24
CA TYR A 62 8.07 13.05 18.15
C TYR A 62 8.47 11.77 17.39
N ALA A 63 7.59 11.24 16.54
CA ALA A 63 7.87 10.10 15.65
C ALA A 63 9.09 10.36 14.74
N ARG A 64 9.18 11.55 14.13
CA ARG A 64 10.36 11.94 13.32
C ARG A 64 11.67 12.09 14.11
N ARG A 65 11.60 12.41 15.41
CA ARG A 65 12.78 12.57 16.28
C ARG A 65 13.27 11.26 16.91
N GLY A 66 12.62 10.13 16.65
CA GLY A 66 13.00 8.85 17.24
C GLY A 66 12.57 8.68 18.70
N GLN A 67 11.52 9.40 19.13
CA GLN A 67 11.15 9.47 20.56
C GLN A 67 10.33 8.27 21.05
N VAL A 68 10.01 7.30 20.19
CA VAL A 68 9.36 6.04 20.58
C VAL A 68 10.44 4.96 20.65
N LEU A 69 10.63 4.33 21.81
CA LEU A 69 11.72 3.37 22.04
C LEU A 69 11.35 1.95 21.59
N ARG A 70 10.09 1.56 21.79
CA ARG A 70 9.49 0.32 21.27
C ARG A 70 8.04 0.55 20.86
N LEU A 71 7.58 -0.25 19.91
CA LEU A 71 6.19 -0.33 19.44
C LEU A 71 5.89 -1.82 19.23
N ASP A 72 4.96 -2.35 20.01
CA ASP A 72 4.61 -3.77 20.02
C ASP A 72 3.13 -3.90 19.68
N ILE A 73 2.83 -4.70 18.63
CA ILE A 73 1.48 -4.91 18.10
C ILE A 73 1.06 -6.35 18.40
N ALA A 74 -0.15 -6.51 18.93
CA ALA A 74 -0.75 -7.78 19.33
C ALA A 74 -2.27 -7.76 19.07
N PRO A 75 -2.98 -8.90 19.17
CA PRO A 75 -4.43 -8.97 19.02
C PRO A 75 -5.16 -7.96 19.93
N GLY A 76 -5.84 -7.00 19.30
CA GLY A 76 -6.59 -5.92 19.94
C GLY A 76 -5.76 -4.88 20.71
N LEU A 77 -4.43 -4.99 20.72
CA LEU A 77 -3.56 -4.23 21.61
C LEU A 77 -2.28 -3.74 20.92
N VAL A 78 -2.04 -2.44 20.97
CA VAL A 78 -0.74 -1.83 20.69
C VAL A 78 -0.17 -1.24 21.98
N THR A 79 1.09 -1.55 22.29
CA THR A 79 1.83 -0.88 23.38
C THR A 79 3.08 -0.19 22.85
N ALA A 80 3.48 0.89 23.51
CA ALA A 80 4.72 1.57 23.19
C ALA A 80 5.34 2.19 24.45
N ALA A 81 6.66 2.46 24.38
CA ALA A 81 7.35 3.28 25.37
C ALA A 81 7.84 4.56 24.68
N VAL A 82 7.35 5.73 25.11
CA VAL A 82 7.62 7.01 24.44
C VAL A 82 8.39 7.94 25.36
N GLN A 83 9.60 8.30 24.96
CA GLN A 83 10.43 9.24 25.71
C GLN A 83 9.76 10.62 25.78
N GLY A 84 9.85 11.21 26.97
CA GLY A 84 9.45 12.59 27.23
C GLY A 84 10.52 13.35 28.00
N SER A 85 10.08 14.29 28.84
CA SER A 85 10.94 15.12 29.69
C SER A 85 11.50 14.40 30.93
N ARG A 86 10.72 13.46 31.48
CA ARG A 86 11.11 12.63 32.63
C ARG A 86 12.26 11.67 32.27
N PRO A 87 13.00 11.13 33.27
CA PRO A 87 13.96 10.05 33.03
C PRO A 87 13.29 8.84 32.38
N ASP A 88 12.20 8.36 32.97
CA ASP A 88 11.49 7.17 32.52
C ASP A 88 10.62 7.47 31.28
N PRO A 89 10.61 6.58 30.27
CA PRO A 89 9.70 6.67 29.14
C PRO A 89 8.24 6.51 29.58
N TYR A 90 7.34 7.28 28.98
CA TYR A 90 5.91 7.13 29.23
C TYR A 90 5.37 5.86 28.57
N PRO A 91 4.71 4.94 29.31
CA PRO A 91 4.00 3.84 28.70
C PRO A 91 2.78 4.38 27.93
N VAL A 92 2.57 3.86 26.73
CA VAL A 92 1.41 4.11 25.88
C VAL A 92 0.73 2.78 25.58
N ARG A 93 -0.60 2.78 25.60
CA ARG A 93 -1.44 1.63 25.29
C ARG A 93 -2.64 2.11 24.47
N ILE A 94 -2.87 1.45 23.34
CA ILE A 94 -3.99 1.72 22.43
C ILE A 94 -4.68 0.37 22.21
N GLU A 95 -5.95 0.29 22.56
CA GLU A 95 -6.78 -0.89 22.42
C GLU A 95 -7.82 -0.67 21.32
N LEU A 96 -8.14 -1.72 20.59
CA LEU A 96 -9.20 -1.79 19.59
C LEU A 96 -9.80 -3.20 19.66
N ALA A 97 -11.10 -3.35 19.51
CA ALA A 97 -11.69 -4.69 19.56
C ALA A 97 -11.13 -5.60 18.44
N ALA A 98 -10.48 -6.69 18.84
CA ALA A 98 -10.14 -7.81 17.96
C ALA A 98 -11.42 -8.59 17.63
N TYR A 99 -11.53 -9.10 16.41
CA TYR A 99 -12.71 -9.84 16.00
C TYR A 99 -12.70 -11.28 16.54
N PRO A 100 -13.86 -11.83 16.93
CA PRO A 100 -13.97 -13.20 17.43
C PRO A 100 -13.73 -14.22 16.31
N VAL A 101 -13.34 -15.44 16.69
CA VAL A 101 -12.88 -16.49 15.76
C VAL A 101 -13.97 -16.86 14.75
N GLU A 102 -15.24 -16.81 15.14
CA GLU A 102 -16.39 -17.13 14.30
C GLU A 102 -16.62 -16.08 13.21
N LEU A 103 -16.22 -14.83 13.46
CA LEU A 103 -16.28 -13.74 12.48
C LEU A 103 -15.09 -13.82 11.52
N TRP A 104 -13.89 -14.07 12.04
CA TRP A 104 -12.71 -14.36 11.21
C TRP A 104 -12.95 -15.57 10.29
N ALA A 105 -13.55 -16.66 10.79
CA ALA A 105 -13.84 -17.85 9.98
C ALA A 105 -14.79 -17.58 8.80
N ARG A 106 -15.68 -16.59 8.89
CA ARG A 106 -16.53 -16.14 7.76
C ARG A 106 -15.73 -15.31 6.76
N ILE A 107 -14.95 -14.34 7.25
CA ILE A 107 -14.08 -13.50 6.43
C ILE A 107 -13.06 -14.35 5.66
N GLU A 108 -12.46 -15.35 6.30
CA GLU A 108 -11.53 -16.30 5.70
C GLU A 108 -12.20 -17.15 4.61
N ALA A 109 -13.47 -17.52 4.74
CA ALA A 109 -14.21 -18.24 3.71
C ALA A 109 -14.45 -17.38 2.46
N GLU A 110 -14.87 -16.11 2.63
CA GLU A 110 -15.03 -15.15 1.53
C GLU A 110 -13.70 -14.88 0.80
N LEU A 111 -12.62 -14.64 1.56
CA LEU A 111 -11.27 -14.43 1.02
C LEU A 111 -10.68 -15.68 0.34
N ALA A 112 -11.07 -16.89 0.76
CA ALA A 112 -10.65 -18.15 0.15
C ALA A 112 -11.43 -18.47 -1.14
N GLY A 113 -12.73 -18.14 -1.18
CA GLY A 113 -13.58 -18.31 -2.36
C GLY A 113 -13.18 -17.44 -3.55
N GLN A 114 -12.42 -16.36 -3.31
CA GLN A 114 -12.00 -15.40 -4.32
C GLN A 114 -10.48 -15.44 -4.55
N ALA A 115 -10.06 -15.97 -5.70
CA ALA A 115 -8.65 -16.18 -6.01
C ALA A 115 -7.78 -14.90 -5.97
N PHE A 116 -8.38 -13.75 -6.29
CA PHE A 116 -7.76 -12.42 -6.25
C PHE A 116 -7.25 -12.06 -4.85
N PHE A 117 -8.11 -12.07 -3.82
CA PHE A 117 -7.72 -11.67 -2.46
C PHE A 117 -6.60 -12.55 -1.90
N SER A 118 -6.71 -13.86 -2.08
CA SER A 118 -5.65 -14.81 -1.71
C SER A 118 -4.30 -14.46 -2.36
N ALA A 119 -4.29 -14.10 -3.64
CA ALA A 119 -3.06 -13.80 -4.39
C ALA A 119 -2.42 -12.47 -3.94
N ARG A 120 -3.22 -11.43 -3.69
CA ARG A 120 -2.74 -10.14 -3.15
C ARG A 120 -2.15 -10.31 -1.75
N LEU A 121 -2.87 -11.00 -0.86
CA LEU A 121 -2.39 -11.30 0.51
C LEU A 121 -1.10 -12.13 0.50
N LEU A 122 -0.99 -13.16 -0.35
CA LEU A 122 0.25 -13.94 -0.50
C LEU A 122 1.44 -13.08 -0.98
N ALA A 123 1.18 -12.09 -1.84
CA ALA A 123 2.18 -11.12 -2.30
C ALA A 123 2.55 -10.04 -1.27
N GLY A 124 1.94 -10.03 -0.08
CA GLY A 124 2.19 -9.03 0.95
C GLY A 124 1.42 -7.72 0.77
N ASP A 125 0.32 -7.74 0.01
CA ASP A 125 -0.51 -6.57 -0.30
C ASP A 125 -1.90 -6.67 0.33
N LEU A 126 -2.43 -5.52 0.75
CA LEU A 126 -3.82 -5.36 1.14
C LEU A 126 -4.57 -4.65 -0.01
N PRO A 127 -5.42 -5.32 -0.79
CA PRO A 127 -6.17 -4.68 -1.87
C PRO A 127 -7.32 -3.82 -1.32
N THR A 128 -7.69 -2.75 -2.03
CA THR A 128 -8.71 -1.76 -1.60
C THR A 128 -10.07 -2.38 -1.33
N GLU A 129 -10.45 -3.37 -2.13
CA GLU A 129 -11.72 -4.09 -2.09
C GLU A 129 -11.86 -4.92 -0.80
N LEU A 130 -10.76 -5.09 -0.05
CA LEU A 130 -10.74 -5.77 1.25
C LEU A 130 -11.34 -4.90 2.37
N GLU A 131 -11.33 -3.56 2.26
CA GLU A 131 -12.08 -2.69 3.18
C GLU A 131 -13.59 -2.90 3.02
N GLU A 132 -14.07 -3.01 1.78
CA GLU A 132 -15.48 -3.27 1.45
C GLU A 132 -15.93 -4.67 1.90
N LEU A 133 -15.11 -5.71 1.66
CA LEU A 133 -15.37 -7.08 2.13
C LEU A 133 -15.50 -7.14 3.66
N PHE A 134 -14.58 -6.49 4.38
CA PHE A 134 -14.61 -6.43 5.84
C PHE A 134 -15.81 -5.61 6.36
N ALA A 135 -16.15 -4.49 5.72
CA ALA A 135 -17.33 -3.71 6.06
C ALA A 135 -18.63 -4.52 5.85
N GLY A 136 -18.75 -5.23 4.71
CA GLY A 136 -19.89 -6.10 4.40
C GLY A 136 -20.04 -7.29 5.35
N ALA A 137 -18.94 -7.79 5.91
CA ALA A 137 -18.95 -8.81 6.97
C ALA A 137 -19.33 -8.26 8.37
N GLY A 138 -19.57 -6.94 8.51
CA GLY A 138 -19.81 -6.28 9.80
C GLY A 138 -18.53 -6.07 10.63
N ALA A 139 -17.37 -6.04 9.98
CA ALA A 139 -16.04 -6.11 10.58
C ALA A 139 -15.05 -5.07 10.02
N PRO A 140 -15.40 -3.77 9.93
CA PRO A 140 -14.61 -2.76 9.21
C PRO A 140 -13.13 -2.71 9.63
N LEU A 141 -12.20 -2.79 8.67
CA LEU A 141 -10.74 -2.84 8.92
C LEU A 141 -10.26 -1.78 9.92
N PHE A 142 -10.71 -0.55 9.72
CA PHE A 142 -10.35 0.62 10.51
C PHE A 142 -11.46 0.93 11.54
N PRO A 143 -11.14 1.60 12.68
CA PRO A 143 -12.17 2.06 13.60
C PRO A 143 -13.09 3.08 12.92
N SER A 144 -14.39 2.99 13.14
CA SER A 144 -15.36 3.94 12.55
C SER A 144 -15.46 5.24 13.36
N THR A 145 -15.15 5.16 14.66
CA THR A 145 -15.28 6.21 15.66
C THR A 145 -14.06 6.26 16.58
N VAL A 146 -13.87 7.38 17.28
CA VAL A 146 -12.77 7.53 18.26
C VAL A 146 -12.99 6.68 19.52
N ASP A 147 -14.25 6.38 19.86
CA ASP A 147 -14.62 5.66 21.08
C ASP A 147 -14.36 4.15 20.99
N GLU A 148 -14.21 3.61 19.78
CA GLU A 148 -13.66 2.26 19.55
C GLU A 148 -12.19 2.12 19.99
N LEU A 149 -11.47 3.24 20.17
CA LEU A 149 -10.06 3.26 20.52
C LEU A 149 -9.85 3.66 21.99
N THR A 150 -9.75 2.66 22.89
CA THR A 150 -9.35 2.92 24.28
C THR A 150 -7.87 3.31 24.32
N GLN A 151 -7.62 4.59 24.58
CA GLN A 151 -6.30 5.22 24.50
C GLN A 151 -5.80 5.62 25.89
N ARG A 152 -4.62 5.14 26.28
CA ARG A 152 -4.00 5.43 27.59
C ARG A 152 -2.53 5.80 27.42
N CYS A 153 -2.07 6.78 28.20
CA CYS A 153 -0.66 7.15 28.28
C CYS A 153 -0.32 7.58 29.71
N GLY A 154 0.80 7.10 30.26
CA GLY A 154 1.26 7.45 31.61
C GLY A 154 1.81 8.88 31.78
N CYS A 155 1.45 9.81 30.90
CA CYS A 155 1.98 11.17 30.89
C CYS A 155 1.01 12.19 31.50
N PRO A 156 1.50 13.34 32.03
CA PRO A 156 0.65 14.35 32.68
C PRO A 156 -0.17 15.23 31.71
N ASP A 157 -0.16 14.96 30.40
CA ASP A 157 -1.03 15.63 29.41
C ASP A 157 -2.39 14.91 29.39
N PHE A 158 -3.40 15.51 30.03
CA PHE A 158 -4.76 14.96 30.16
C PHE A 158 -5.55 14.94 28.83
N ALA A 159 -5.05 15.60 27.78
CA ALA A 159 -5.66 15.53 26.46
C ALA A 159 -5.44 14.15 25.84
N VAL A 160 -6.51 13.48 25.43
CA VAL A 160 -6.47 12.22 24.66
C VAL A 160 -6.86 12.53 23.22
N PRO A 161 -6.04 12.15 22.21
CA PRO A 161 -4.67 11.68 22.30
C PRO A 161 -3.67 12.79 22.66
N CYS A 162 -2.76 12.47 23.58
CA CYS A 162 -1.62 13.32 23.88
C CYS A 162 -0.56 13.22 22.76
N LYS A 163 0.48 14.06 22.84
CA LYS A 163 1.59 14.04 21.85
C LYS A 163 2.28 12.66 21.72
N HIS A 164 2.24 11.81 22.75
CA HIS A 164 2.84 10.47 22.74
C HIS A 164 1.94 9.43 22.06
N LEU A 165 0.63 9.47 22.31
CA LEU A 165 -0.38 8.69 21.58
C LEU A 165 -0.34 9.03 20.08
N ALA A 166 -0.34 10.33 19.75
CA ALA A 166 -0.18 10.82 18.39
C ALA A 166 1.13 10.34 17.71
N ALA A 167 2.25 10.30 18.43
CA ALA A 167 3.51 9.74 17.91
C ALA A 167 3.42 8.22 17.66
N THR A 168 2.71 7.51 18.55
CA THR A 168 2.49 6.06 18.46
C THR A 168 1.62 5.72 17.25
N PHE A 169 0.52 6.46 17.01
CA PHE A 169 -0.32 6.30 15.81
C PHE A 169 0.45 6.49 14.50
N TYR A 170 1.35 7.48 14.40
CA TYR A 170 2.16 7.67 13.18
C TYR A 170 3.18 6.55 12.94
N LEU A 171 3.73 5.93 13.99
CA LEU A 171 4.61 4.77 13.81
C LEU A 171 3.83 3.47 13.58
N LEU A 172 2.60 3.36 14.11
CA LEU A 172 1.69 2.26 13.81
C LEU A 172 1.31 2.26 12.32
N ALA A 173 1.06 3.44 11.73
CA ALA A 173 0.90 3.60 10.28
C ALA A 173 2.16 3.22 9.48
N GLU A 174 3.37 3.59 9.94
CA GLU A 174 4.63 3.18 9.29
C GLU A 174 4.90 1.66 9.45
N ALA A 175 4.40 1.03 10.52
CA ALA A 175 4.45 -0.42 10.71
C ALA A 175 3.48 -1.14 9.75
N PHE A 176 2.27 -0.61 9.55
CA PHE A 176 1.34 -1.13 8.54
C PHE A 176 1.88 -0.96 7.11
N ASP A 177 2.56 0.15 6.78
CA ASP A 177 3.27 0.31 5.50
C ASP A 177 4.41 -0.71 5.31
N ALA A 178 4.98 -1.26 6.39
CA ALA A 178 6.08 -2.23 6.35
C ALA A 178 5.58 -3.68 6.27
N ASP A 179 4.47 -3.98 6.95
CA ASP A 179 3.72 -5.23 6.80
C ASP A 179 2.20 -4.97 7.02
N PRO A 180 1.35 -5.04 5.98
CA PRO A 180 -0.09 -4.84 6.14
C PRO A 180 -0.75 -5.91 7.01
N PHE A 181 -0.15 -7.09 7.20
CA PHE A 181 -0.68 -8.09 8.12
C PHE A 181 -0.65 -7.62 9.58
N GLN A 182 0.12 -6.57 9.94
CA GLN A 182 0.07 -5.99 11.28
C GLN A 182 -1.26 -5.30 11.59
N LEU A 183 -1.99 -4.80 10.58
CA LEU A 183 -3.36 -4.31 10.74
C LEU A 183 -4.33 -5.46 11.03
N LEU A 184 -4.20 -6.56 10.28
CA LEU A 184 -5.01 -7.78 10.46
C LEU A 184 -4.70 -8.46 11.81
N HIS A 185 -3.43 -8.44 12.23
CA HIS A 185 -2.99 -8.96 13.52
C HIS A 185 -3.56 -8.14 14.67
N TRP A 186 -3.59 -6.81 14.56
CA TRP A 186 -4.28 -5.95 15.53
C TRP A 186 -5.80 -6.22 15.56
N ARG A 187 -6.42 -6.51 14.40
CA ARG A 187 -7.81 -7.01 14.32
C ARG A 187 -8.00 -8.48 14.74
N GLY A 188 -6.94 -9.17 15.17
CA GLY A 188 -7.00 -10.48 15.82
C GLY A 188 -6.45 -11.66 15.04
N ARG A 189 -5.83 -11.48 13.86
CA ARG A 189 -5.35 -12.59 13.03
C ARG A 189 -3.95 -12.37 12.47
N SER A 190 -2.98 -13.18 12.89
CA SER A 190 -1.60 -13.06 12.39
C SER A 190 -1.47 -13.53 10.93
N ARG A 191 -0.36 -13.13 10.29
CA ARG A 191 -0.02 -13.50 8.91
C ARG A 191 0.01 -15.01 8.68
N ALA A 192 0.57 -15.77 9.63
CA ALA A 192 0.68 -17.22 9.50
C ALA A 192 -0.70 -17.88 9.52
N GLU A 193 -1.48 -17.62 10.58
CA GLU A 193 -2.83 -18.17 10.74
C GLU A 193 -3.73 -17.90 9.54
N LEU A 194 -3.75 -16.65 9.05
CA LEU A 194 -4.59 -16.26 7.91
C LEU A 194 -4.16 -16.99 6.64
N LEU A 195 -2.87 -16.99 6.30
CA LEU A 195 -2.38 -17.62 5.07
C LEU A 195 -2.53 -19.15 5.10
N ASP A 196 -2.32 -19.80 6.24
CA ASP A 196 -2.52 -21.24 6.40
C ASP A 196 -4.00 -21.62 6.37
N ARG A 197 -4.88 -20.79 6.92
CA ARG A 197 -6.32 -21.00 6.85
C ARG A 197 -6.89 -20.81 5.44
N LEU A 198 -6.40 -19.81 4.69
CA LEU A 198 -6.73 -19.65 3.27
C LEU A 198 -6.25 -20.83 2.42
N ARG A 199 -5.06 -21.39 2.71
CA ARG A 199 -4.56 -22.62 2.05
C ARG A 199 -5.49 -23.81 2.31
N MET A 200 -5.83 -24.08 3.56
CA MET A 200 -6.71 -25.20 3.95
C MET A 200 -8.10 -25.10 3.30
N LEU A 201 -8.73 -23.91 3.34
CA LEU A 201 -10.06 -23.70 2.76
C LEU A 201 -10.07 -23.93 1.23
N ARG A 202 -8.98 -23.55 0.54
CA ARG A 202 -8.85 -23.73 -0.91
C ARG A 202 -8.50 -25.16 -1.33
N ALA A 203 -7.77 -25.92 -0.50
CA ALA A 203 -7.56 -27.35 -0.71
C ALA A 203 -8.90 -28.12 -0.70
N ALA A 204 -9.71 -27.95 0.35
CA ALA A 204 -11.02 -28.60 0.46
C ALA A 204 -11.97 -28.22 -0.69
N ALA A 205 -11.95 -26.96 -1.14
CA ALA A 205 -12.72 -26.51 -2.30
C ALA A 205 -12.27 -27.19 -3.61
N GLY A 206 -10.98 -27.50 -3.76
CA GLY A 206 -10.43 -28.22 -4.90
C GLY A 206 -10.78 -29.72 -4.90
N GLU A 207 -10.66 -30.38 -3.74
CA GLU A 207 -10.98 -31.82 -3.58
C GLU A 207 -12.47 -32.12 -3.85
N THR A 208 -13.36 -31.18 -3.51
CA THR A 208 -14.79 -31.25 -3.85
C THR A 208 -15.05 -31.18 -5.36
N GLY A 209 -14.07 -30.78 -6.18
CA GLY A 209 -14.16 -30.66 -7.64
C GLY A 209 -13.77 -31.92 -8.42
N THR A 210 -13.86 -33.12 -7.83
CA THR A 210 -13.51 -34.37 -8.52
C THR A 210 -14.49 -34.65 -9.68
N PRO A 211 -14.03 -34.81 -10.94
CA PRO A 211 -14.91 -35.05 -12.07
C PRO A 211 -15.48 -36.47 -12.04
N GLU A 212 -16.81 -36.59 -11.93
CA GLU A 212 -17.52 -37.86 -12.01
C GLU A 212 -17.29 -38.49 -13.40
N THR A 213 -16.55 -39.60 -13.44
CA THR A 213 -16.11 -40.23 -14.69
C THR A 213 -17.24 -41.06 -15.29
N VAL A 214 -18.18 -40.38 -15.97
CA VAL A 214 -19.32 -40.99 -16.67
C VAL A 214 -18.80 -41.94 -17.75
N THR A 215 -18.65 -43.20 -17.37
CA THR A 215 -18.10 -44.26 -18.20
C THR A 215 -19.22 -44.76 -19.11
N GLY A 216 -19.24 -44.30 -20.36
CA GLY A 216 -20.27 -44.62 -21.33
C GLY A 216 -20.30 -46.11 -21.70
N GLY A 217 -21.19 -46.88 -21.05
CA GLY A 217 -21.47 -48.29 -21.36
C GLY A 217 -22.90 -48.46 -21.83
N ALA A 218 -23.11 -48.62 -23.13
CA ALA A 218 -24.45 -48.76 -23.71
C ALA A 218 -24.93 -50.22 -23.70
N HIS A 219 -26.14 -50.46 -23.18
CA HIS A 219 -26.91 -51.68 -23.45
C HIS A 219 -28.39 -51.36 -23.67
N VAL A 220 -28.98 -52.01 -24.68
CA VAL A 220 -30.38 -51.83 -25.10
C VAL A 220 -31.20 -53.04 -24.63
N ALA A 221 -32.35 -52.80 -23.99
CA ALA A 221 -33.39 -53.80 -23.77
C ALA A 221 -34.78 -53.16 -23.69
N THR A 222 -35.80 -53.82 -24.25
CA THR A 222 -37.20 -53.37 -24.24
C THR A 222 -38.12 -54.50 -23.74
N ALA A 223 -39.15 -54.20 -22.93
CA ALA A 223 -40.54 -54.72 -23.04
C ALA A 223 -41.43 -54.62 -21.75
N ARG A 224 -42.49 -53.80 -21.86
CA ARG A 224 -43.91 -53.99 -21.45
C ARG A 224 -44.35 -55.11 -20.45
N SER A 225 -44.88 -54.67 -19.29
CA SER A 225 -46.28 -54.88 -18.79
C SER A 225 -46.79 -56.13 -18.00
N GLY A 226 -46.88 -56.00 -16.66
CA GLY A 226 -48.01 -56.39 -15.75
C GLY A 226 -48.34 -57.87 -15.45
N PRO A 227 -49.32 -58.21 -14.55
CA PRO A 227 -50.08 -57.38 -13.56
C PRO A 227 -50.16 -57.98 -12.10
N ASP A 228 -50.84 -57.30 -11.17
CA ASP A 228 -51.12 -57.72 -9.76
C ASP A 228 -52.29 -58.73 -9.58
N PRO A 229 -52.49 -59.27 -8.34
CA PRO A 229 -53.78 -59.01 -7.65
C PRO A 229 -53.73 -58.72 -6.12
N ALA A 230 -54.86 -58.20 -5.60
CA ALA A 230 -55.19 -57.75 -4.22
C ALA A 230 -55.06 -58.83 -3.10
N GLY A 231 -55.22 -58.59 -1.77
CA GLY A 231 -55.78 -57.51 -0.90
C GLY A 231 -56.42 -58.18 0.36
N PRO A 232 -57.21 -57.54 1.26
CA PRO A 232 -57.43 -56.12 1.65
C PRO A 232 -56.62 -55.75 2.95
N ALA A 233 -56.64 -54.58 3.63
CA ALA A 233 -57.38 -53.29 3.61
C ALA A 233 -58.57 -53.07 4.59
N THR A 234 -58.38 -52.22 5.62
CA THR A 234 -59.42 -51.55 6.48
C THR A 234 -59.10 -50.05 6.69
N SER A 235 -60.11 -49.22 6.95
CA SER A 235 -60.13 -47.74 6.86
C SER A 235 -59.51 -46.98 8.06
N ARG A 236 -58.81 -45.82 7.97
CA ARG A 236 -59.03 -44.51 7.28
C ARG A 236 -60.08 -43.63 8.04
N PRO A 237 -60.02 -42.26 8.16
CA PRO A 237 -59.29 -41.19 7.41
C PRO A 237 -58.16 -40.49 8.24
N SER A 238 -57.58 -39.31 7.94
CA SER A 238 -57.88 -38.19 7.00
C SER A 238 -56.62 -37.40 6.53
N THR A 239 -56.79 -36.20 5.94
CA THR A 239 -55.73 -35.36 5.32
C THR A 239 -55.95 -33.83 5.55
N PRO A 240 -54.95 -32.94 5.34
CA PRO A 240 -54.81 -32.29 4.02
C PRO A 240 -53.38 -32.04 3.49
N THR A 241 -53.32 -31.75 2.19
CA THR A 241 -52.20 -31.57 1.25
C THR A 241 -51.09 -30.56 1.61
N ALA A 242 -49.84 -30.89 1.20
CA ALA A 242 -48.78 -29.93 0.85
C ALA A 242 -48.06 -30.38 -0.45
N GLY A 243 -47.46 -29.43 -1.20
CA GLY A 243 -46.97 -29.63 -2.57
C GLY A 243 -45.50 -30.08 -2.73
N PRO A 244 -45.00 -30.20 -3.98
CA PRO A 244 -43.66 -30.71 -4.29
C PRO A 244 -42.52 -29.75 -3.91
N ALA A 245 -41.31 -30.31 -3.79
CA ALA A 245 -40.12 -29.61 -3.31
C ALA A 245 -39.65 -28.46 -4.24
N PRO A 246 -39.08 -27.36 -3.66
CA PRO A 246 -38.57 -26.24 -4.44
C PRO A 246 -37.32 -26.62 -5.24
N THR A 247 -37.35 -26.31 -6.53
CA THR A 247 -36.21 -26.48 -7.45
C THR A 247 -35.17 -25.38 -7.29
N GLY A 248 -33.91 -25.71 -7.60
CA GLY A 248 -32.86 -24.74 -7.96
C GLY A 248 -32.38 -23.77 -6.87
N ARG A 249 -31.29 -24.10 -6.19
CA ARG A 249 -30.42 -23.05 -5.63
C ARG A 249 -29.62 -22.42 -6.77
N SER A 250 -29.80 -21.12 -6.97
CA SER A 250 -29.10 -20.36 -8.01
C SER A 250 -27.60 -20.30 -7.72
N THR A 251 -26.81 -21.08 -8.45
CA THR A 251 -25.38 -20.75 -8.62
C THR A 251 -25.27 -19.53 -9.53
N ALA A 252 -24.26 -18.68 -9.31
CA ALA A 252 -24.00 -17.50 -10.14
C ALA A 252 -23.51 -17.91 -11.54
N ALA A 253 -24.43 -18.32 -12.41
CA ALA A 253 -24.18 -19.05 -13.66
C ALA A 253 -23.51 -18.23 -14.78
N GLY A 254 -23.01 -17.02 -14.49
CA GLY A 254 -22.38 -16.13 -15.46
C GLY A 254 -21.09 -16.71 -16.06
N ALA A 255 -20.09 -17.01 -15.22
CA ALA A 255 -18.83 -17.57 -15.71
C ALA A 255 -18.98 -19.01 -16.22
N ALA A 256 -19.65 -19.89 -15.47
CA ALA A 256 -19.68 -21.32 -15.76
C ALA A 256 -20.35 -21.66 -17.12
N ARG A 257 -21.43 -20.98 -17.50
CA ARG A 257 -22.07 -21.21 -18.81
C ARG A 257 -21.24 -20.67 -19.98
N VAL A 258 -20.55 -19.54 -19.79
CA VAL A 258 -19.69 -18.96 -20.81
C VAL A 258 -18.44 -19.82 -21.02
N LEU A 259 -17.78 -20.23 -19.93
CA LEU A 259 -16.57 -21.05 -19.99
C LEU A 259 -16.84 -22.49 -20.46
N GLY A 260 -17.97 -23.09 -20.07
CA GLY A 260 -18.36 -24.44 -20.50
C GLY A 260 -18.72 -24.56 -21.99
N ALA A 261 -18.89 -23.43 -22.70
CA ALA A 261 -19.10 -23.39 -24.15
C ALA A 261 -17.80 -23.08 -24.93
N LEU A 262 -16.69 -22.80 -24.25
CA LEU A 262 -15.38 -22.62 -24.90
C LEU A 262 -14.71 -23.98 -25.12
N PRO A 263 -14.02 -24.20 -26.25
CA PRO A 263 -13.19 -25.38 -26.42
C PRO A 263 -12.07 -25.40 -25.37
N ALA A 264 -11.76 -26.57 -24.81
CA ALA A 264 -10.67 -26.73 -23.87
C ALA A 264 -9.34 -26.38 -24.54
N ALA A 265 -8.78 -25.22 -24.19
CA ALA A 265 -7.51 -24.75 -24.74
C ALA A 265 -6.37 -25.68 -24.32
N SER A 266 -5.82 -26.41 -25.30
CA SER A 266 -4.59 -27.17 -25.09
C SER A 266 -3.44 -26.19 -24.83
N PRO A 267 -2.55 -26.45 -23.84
CA PRO A 267 -1.37 -25.62 -23.60
C PRO A 267 -0.32 -25.67 -24.72
N ALA A 268 -0.63 -26.31 -25.85
CA ALA A 268 0.14 -26.31 -27.09
C ALA A 268 -0.26 -25.22 -28.10
N ASP A 269 -1.31 -24.42 -27.83
CA ASP A 269 -1.57 -23.19 -28.61
C ASP A 269 -0.42 -22.19 -28.33
N PRO A 270 0.32 -21.71 -29.35
CA PRO A 270 1.61 -21.05 -29.13
C PRO A 270 1.48 -19.75 -28.34
N VAL A 271 2.46 -19.53 -27.45
CA VAL A 271 2.56 -18.35 -26.56
C VAL A 271 2.51 -17.03 -27.33
N ASP A 272 2.90 -17.02 -28.60
CA ASP A 272 2.77 -15.87 -29.50
C ASP A 272 1.33 -15.34 -29.57
N ARG A 273 0.32 -16.21 -29.51
CA ARG A 273 -1.10 -15.82 -29.52
C ARG A 273 -1.51 -15.04 -28.27
N PHE A 274 -0.89 -15.30 -27.11
CA PHE A 274 -1.16 -14.57 -25.87
C PHE A 274 -0.83 -13.08 -25.96
N TRP A 275 0.15 -12.72 -26.81
CA TRP A 275 0.58 -11.34 -27.04
C TRP A 275 -0.21 -10.62 -28.15
N VAL A 276 -1.09 -11.33 -28.87
CA VAL A 276 -1.97 -10.74 -29.88
C VAL A 276 -3.29 -10.33 -29.25
N ALA A 277 -3.67 -9.06 -29.42
CA ALA A 277 -4.96 -8.57 -28.93
C ALA A 277 -6.12 -9.36 -29.59
N PRO A 278 -7.08 -9.92 -28.81
CA PRO A 278 -8.15 -10.77 -29.34
C PRO A 278 -9.18 -10.03 -30.21
N VAL A 279 -9.11 -8.70 -30.22
CA VAL A 279 -9.77 -7.82 -31.19
C VAL A 279 -8.67 -7.00 -31.86
N PRO A 280 -8.62 -6.88 -33.20
CA PRO A 280 -7.69 -5.98 -33.87
C PRO A 280 -7.85 -4.56 -33.34
N VAL A 281 -6.81 -4.04 -32.68
CA VAL A 281 -6.79 -2.65 -32.23
C VAL A 281 -6.77 -1.78 -33.50
N PRO A 282 -7.71 -0.84 -33.68
CA PRO A 282 -7.68 0.03 -34.85
C PRO A 282 -6.40 0.85 -34.85
N ASP A 283 -5.76 1.02 -36.02
CA ASP A 283 -4.52 1.79 -36.23
C ASP A 283 -4.73 3.30 -36.02
N ARG A 284 -5.04 3.67 -34.78
CA ARG A 284 -5.10 5.03 -34.29
C ARG A 284 -3.77 5.34 -33.61
N PRO A 285 -2.97 6.30 -34.12
CA PRO A 285 -1.74 6.70 -33.44
C PRO A 285 -2.07 7.17 -32.02
N PRO A 286 -1.20 6.92 -31.02
CA PRO A 286 -1.48 7.23 -29.62
C PRO A 286 -1.51 8.74 -29.37
N THR A 287 -2.67 9.35 -29.62
CA THR A 287 -2.95 10.75 -29.32
C THR A 287 -3.05 10.92 -27.82
N LEU A 288 -1.99 11.42 -27.20
CA LEU A 288 -2.04 11.95 -25.83
C LEU A 288 -3.16 13.00 -25.76
N ALA A 289 -4.10 12.84 -24.83
CA ALA A 289 -5.21 13.78 -24.63
C ALA A 289 -4.78 15.14 -24.04
N THR A 290 -3.48 15.47 -24.11
CA THR A 290 -2.84 16.57 -23.41
C THR A 290 -1.51 16.89 -24.09
N ALA A 291 -1.08 18.15 -24.09
CA ALA A 291 0.17 18.58 -24.72
C ALA A 291 1.41 17.83 -24.15
N PRO A 292 2.33 17.32 -24.99
CA PRO A 292 3.50 16.55 -24.54
C PRO A 292 4.39 17.25 -23.52
N ASP A 293 4.42 18.59 -23.50
CA ASP A 293 5.22 19.37 -22.56
C ASP A 293 4.48 19.77 -21.27
N LEU A 294 3.26 19.28 -21.00
CA LEU A 294 2.48 19.70 -19.82
C LEU A 294 3.15 19.35 -18.48
N LEU A 295 3.77 18.17 -18.35
CA LEU A 295 4.55 17.83 -17.15
C LEU A 295 5.70 18.82 -16.90
N LEU A 296 6.32 19.34 -17.97
CA LEU A 296 7.36 20.38 -17.95
C LEU A 296 6.80 21.80 -17.74
N ARG A 297 5.49 21.95 -17.48
CA ARG A 297 4.83 23.19 -17.04
C ARG A 297 4.30 23.07 -15.60
N GLN A 298 4.01 21.85 -15.13
CA GLN A 298 3.61 21.57 -13.75
C GLN A 298 4.81 21.51 -12.79
N LEU A 299 5.97 21.07 -13.28
CA LEU A 299 7.23 21.13 -12.55
C LEU A 299 7.84 22.53 -12.64
N GLY A 300 8.20 23.11 -11.48
CA GLY A 300 8.94 24.37 -11.41
C GLY A 300 10.35 24.25 -12.02
N PRO A 301 11.00 25.38 -12.34
CA PRO A 301 12.34 25.36 -12.94
C PRO A 301 13.35 24.66 -12.01
N PRO A 302 14.18 23.74 -12.53
CA PRO A 302 15.18 23.03 -11.74
C PRO A 302 16.28 24.00 -11.29
N GLY A 303 16.99 23.63 -10.21
CA GLY A 303 18.12 24.42 -9.72
C GLY A 303 19.24 24.57 -10.76
N PRO A 304 20.07 25.61 -10.67
CA PRO A 304 21.13 25.89 -11.66
C PRO A 304 22.14 24.74 -11.80
N ALA A 305 22.39 23.99 -10.73
CA ALA A 305 23.24 22.79 -10.75
C ALA A 305 22.73 21.66 -11.67
N ILE A 306 21.45 21.70 -12.08
CA ILE A 306 20.82 20.76 -13.02
C ILE A 306 20.44 21.50 -14.33
N GLY A 307 21.19 22.55 -14.69
CA GLY A 307 21.02 23.28 -15.96
C GLY A 307 19.93 24.35 -15.98
N GLY A 308 19.24 24.59 -14.85
CA GLY A 308 18.34 25.74 -14.67
C GLY A 308 17.13 25.79 -15.63
N PRO A 309 16.50 26.98 -15.79
CA PRO A 309 15.41 27.19 -16.74
C PRO A 309 15.76 26.80 -18.18
N GLY A 310 17.03 26.91 -18.57
CA GLY A 310 17.53 26.54 -19.90
C GLY A 310 17.45 25.03 -20.19
N LEU A 311 17.47 24.16 -19.17
CA LEU A 311 17.18 22.73 -19.38
C LEU A 311 15.71 22.51 -19.74
N VAL A 312 14.78 23.20 -19.07
CA VAL A 312 13.34 23.05 -19.29
C VAL A 312 12.97 23.41 -20.73
N GLU A 313 13.56 24.47 -21.31
CA GLU A 313 13.29 24.84 -22.69
C GLU A 313 13.85 23.81 -23.71
N ARG A 314 15.04 23.25 -23.46
CA ARG A 314 15.58 22.16 -24.29
C ARG A 314 14.71 20.91 -24.24
N LEU A 315 14.25 20.51 -23.06
CA LEU A 315 13.34 19.38 -22.89
C LEU A 315 11.98 19.66 -23.53
N ARG A 316 11.42 20.86 -23.35
CA ARG A 316 10.16 21.31 -23.96
C ARG A 316 10.19 21.22 -25.48
N ARG A 317 11.31 21.60 -26.11
CA ARG A 317 11.53 21.41 -27.56
C ARG A 317 11.54 19.91 -27.92
N ALA A 318 12.38 19.12 -27.25
CA ALA A 318 12.50 17.68 -27.52
C ALA A 318 11.17 16.92 -27.36
N TYR A 319 10.37 17.21 -26.33
CA TYR A 319 9.05 16.59 -26.12
C TYR A 319 8.01 17.00 -27.18
N ARG A 320 8.10 18.22 -27.73
CA ARG A 320 7.25 18.66 -28.86
C ARG A 320 7.67 18.01 -30.17
N ASP A 321 8.98 17.88 -30.40
CA ASP A 321 9.51 17.22 -31.59
C ASP A 321 9.19 15.70 -31.58
N LEU A 322 9.29 15.05 -30.41
CA LEU A 322 8.88 13.65 -30.18
C LEU A 322 7.35 13.44 -30.32
N GLY A 323 6.56 14.48 -30.03
CA GLY A 323 5.10 14.47 -30.12
C GLY A 323 4.53 14.76 -31.50
N ARG A 324 5.35 15.02 -32.54
CA ARG A 324 4.85 15.14 -33.92
C ARG A 324 4.47 13.78 -34.49
N PRO A 325 3.39 13.68 -35.29
CA PRO A 325 3.09 12.45 -36.02
C PRO A 325 4.18 12.19 -37.07
N ARG A 326 4.52 10.91 -37.28
CA ARG A 326 5.58 10.50 -38.21
C ARG A 326 5.31 10.82 -39.68
N SER A 327 4.09 11.23 -40.03
CA SER A 327 3.70 11.79 -41.34
C SER A 327 4.40 13.10 -41.67
N ASP A 328 4.80 13.87 -40.66
CA ASP A 328 5.23 15.27 -40.80
C ASP A 328 6.77 15.40 -40.78
N LEU A 329 7.47 14.27 -40.69
CA LEU A 329 8.92 14.20 -40.86
C LEU A 329 9.24 14.18 -42.36
N PRO A 330 10.13 15.05 -42.87
CA PRO A 330 10.53 15.00 -44.27
C PRO A 330 11.22 13.65 -44.53
N THR A 331 10.74 12.92 -45.55
CA THR A 331 11.32 11.66 -45.98
C THR A 331 12.74 11.89 -46.52
N THR A 332 13.74 11.81 -45.64
CA THR A 332 15.12 11.54 -46.06
C THR A 332 15.11 10.19 -46.76
N GLY A 333 15.23 10.21 -48.08
CA GLY A 333 15.01 9.03 -48.92
C GLY A 333 15.85 7.84 -48.47
N SER A 334 15.20 6.69 -48.29
CA SER A 334 15.89 5.42 -48.06
C SER A 334 16.82 5.15 -49.23
N ALA A 335 18.13 5.31 -49.03
CA ALA A 335 19.11 4.90 -50.01
C ALA A 335 19.00 3.38 -50.21
N GLU A 336 18.63 2.98 -51.42
CA GLU A 336 18.35 1.59 -51.77
C GLU A 336 19.63 0.74 -51.66
N ALA A 337 19.52 -0.43 -51.03
CA ALA A 337 20.68 -1.20 -50.61
C ALA A 337 21.27 -2.04 -51.76
N THR A 338 22.20 -1.47 -52.52
CA THR A 338 22.99 -2.22 -53.51
C THR A 338 24.05 -3.09 -52.81
N PRO A 339 24.04 -4.43 -52.99
CA PRO A 339 25.03 -5.31 -52.36
C PRO A 339 26.30 -5.43 -53.22
N THR A 340 27.43 -4.91 -52.74
CA THR A 340 28.75 -5.13 -53.36
C THR A 340 29.77 -5.66 -52.36
N ASP A 341 30.22 -6.88 -52.66
CA ASP A 341 31.42 -7.65 -52.25
C ASP A 341 32.26 -7.28 -51.01
N ARG A 342 32.69 -8.31 -50.28
CA ARG A 342 33.71 -8.23 -49.22
C ARG A 342 35.11 -8.50 -49.77
N SER A 343 35.81 -7.46 -50.19
CA SER A 343 37.25 -7.56 -50.51
C SER A 343 38.05 -6.33 -50.05
N GLY A 344 39.30 -6.56 -49.61
CA GLY A 344 40.34 -5.51 -49.60
C GLY A 344 40.57 -4.66 -48.33
N SER A 345 41.41 -5.17 -47.42
CA SER A 345 42.61 -4.49 -46.89
C SER A 345 42.57 -3.06 -46.27
N ALA A 346 42.81 -3.03 -44.94
CA ALA A 346 43.70 -2.14 -44.17
C ALA A 346 44.18 -0.76 -44.71
N ARG A 347 43.92 0.30 -43.91
CA ARG A 347 44.91 1.23 -43.29
C ARG A 347 44.19 2.19 -42.33
N SER A 348 44.55 2.22 -41.04
CA SER A 348 45.56 3.10 -40.41
C SER A 348 45.09 4.54 -40.15
N GLN A 349 44.95 4.89 -38.86
CA GLN A 349 44.81 6.26 -38.37
C GLN A 349 46.10 7.07 -38.58
N PRO A 350 46.01 8.41 -38.55
CA PRO A 350 46.97 9.21 -37.81
C PRO A 350 46.32 10.02 -36.66
N ALA A 351 47.14 10.45 -35.71
CA ALA A 351 46.76 11.19 -34.50
C ALA A 351 46.80 12.73 -34.73
N PRO A 352 46.44 13.58 -33.74
CA PRO A 352 46.21 15.01 -33.97
C PRO A 352 47.50 15.86 -33.97
N SER A 353 47.40 17.10 -34.46
CA SER A 353 48.41 18.15 -34.36
C SER A 353 48.04 19.21 -33.30
N GLU A 354 49.05 19.90 -32.76
CA GLU A 354 48.94 20.74 -31.56
C GLU A 354 48.96 22.25 -31.84
N SER A 355 48.19 23.03 -31.04
CA SER A 355 48.64 24.32 -30.48
C SER A 355 48.89 25.49 -31.49
N PRO A 356 49.34 26.73 -31.10
CA PRO A 356 49.68 27.22 -29.75
C PRO A 356 49.22 28.65 -29.34
N HIS A 357 49.35 28.93 -28.03
CA HIS A 357 49.67 30.25 -27.42
C HIS A 357 48.61 31.41 -27.49
N GLN A 358 48.68 32.50 -26.69
CA GLN A 358 49.74 33.02 -25.78
C GLN A 358 49.20 33.90 -24.62
N THR A 359 49.87 33.89 -23.44
CA THR A 359 49.97 34.95 -22.37
C THR A 359 48.73 35.63 -21.75
N GLY A 360 48.75 36.15 -20.50
CA GLY A 360 49.79 36.13 -19.45
C GLY A 360 49.52 37.10 -18.27
N VAL A 361 50.37 37.04 -17.21
CA VAL A 361 50.40 37.88 -15.97
C VAL A 361 49.25 37.60 -14.96
N ARG A 362 49.43 37.14 -13.70
CA ARG A 362 50.50 37.03 -12.67
C ARG A 362 50.69 38.25 -11.73
N GLN A 363 50.18 38.13 -10.50
CA GLN A 363 50.87 38.61 -9.29
C GLN A 363 50.46 37.80 -8.04
N GLN A 364 51.26 37.89 -6.97
CA GLN A 364 51.21 37.04 -5.75
C GLN A 364 51.52 37.88 -4.49
N HIS A 365 51.64 37.20 -3.33
CA HIS A 365 52.15 37.60 -1.99
C HIS A 365 51.02 37.81 -0.96
N HIS A 366 50.94 36.96 0.08
CA HIS A 366 51.59 37.01 1.41
C HIS A 366 50.95 38.06 2.35
N GLY A 367 50.74 37.82 3.65
CA GLY A 367 50.91 36.58 4.44
C GLY A 367 51.00 36.86 5.96
N ALA A 368 51.00 35.78 6.76
CA ALA A 368 51.48 35.70 8.16
C ALA A 368 50.75 36.45 9.33
N ASP A 369 50.09 35.64 10.16
CA ASP A 369 50.39 35.44 11.61
C ASP A 369 49.91 36.33 12.80
N ARG A 370 49.82 35.62 13.94
CA ARG A 370 49.91 36.00 15.38
C ARG A 370 48.70 36.61 16.15
N ALA A 371 48.00 35.70 16.84
CA ALA A 371 47.95 35.56 18.31
C ALA A 371 47.55 36.73 19.25
N GLY A 372 46.65 36.45 20.21
CA GLY A 372 46.67 37.16 21.52
C GLY A 372 45.35 37.21 22.33
N GLN A 373 45.44 36.81 23.60
CA GLN A 373 44.77 37.37 24.78
C GLN A 373 43.22 37.42 24.91
N SER A 374 42.73 36.57 25.82
CA SER A 374 41.77 36.96 26.89
C SER A 374 42.55 37.16 28.21
N PRO A 375 41.98 37.63 29.34
CA PRO A 375 40.56 37.92 29.63
C PRO A 375 40.28 39.34 30.18
N GLY A 376 39.01 39.65 30.44
CA GLY A 376 38.60 40.85 31.19
C GLY A 376 37.34 40.61 32.03
N GLN A 377 37.48 40.59 33.35
CA GLN A 377 36.36 40.66 34.30
C GLN A 377 36.12 42.13 34.68
N HIS A 378 34.87 42.54 34.92
CA HIS A 378 34.34 43.58 35.83
C HIS A 378 32.89 43.89 35.39
N GLY A 379 31.92 44.20 36.25
CA GLY A 379 31.91 44.22 37.72
C GLY A 379 30.47 44.33 38.26
N HIS A 380 30.26 44.02 39.55
CA HIS A 380 28.94 44.08 40.18
C HIS A 380 28.59 45.47 40.73
N ARG A 381 27.27 45.70 40.86
CA ARG A 381 26.56 46.43 41.94
C ARG A 381 26.36 47.95 41.85
N ARG A 382 25.24 48.33 42.50
CA ARG A 382 24.69 49.66 42.80
C ARG A 382 23.94 50.32 41.63
N GLN A 383 22.81 51.01 41.86
CA GLN A 383 22.05 51.18 43.13
C GLN A 383 20.78 50.34 43.12
#